data_AF-A0AAV4ITK8-F1
#
_entry.id   AF-A0AAV4ITK8-F1
#
_cell.length_a   1.000
_cell.length_b   1.000
_cell.length_c   1.000
_cell.angle_alpha   90.00
_cell.angle_beta   90.00
_cell.angle_gamma   90.00
#
_symmetry.space_group_name_H-M   'P 1'
#
loop_
_entity.id
_entity.type
_entity.pdbx_description
1 polymer ?
#
loop_
_entity_poly.entity_id
_entity_poly.type
_entity_poly.pdbx_seq_one_letter_code
_entity_poly.pdbx_strand_id
1 'polypeptide(L)'
;MGYKASGEAVFVDDMPKYQHELYAAFVIADQASATIDSIDPSLALATPGVTHFFSAKDAKNNEFPSPLYHKLFAKDEVLYNGEPVGIILA
;
A
#
# COMPACT_ATOMS: atom_id res chain seq x y z
N MET A 1 -29.68 23.98 0.66
CA MET A 1 -28.85 24.15 1.87
C MET A 1 -27.71 23.13 1.81
N GLY A 2 -26.47 23.54 2.09
CA GLY A 2 -25.26 22.87 1.61
C GLY A 2 -24.69 21.82 2.56
N TYR A 3 -24.91 20.54 2.24
CA TYR A 3 -24.37 19.35 2.91
C TYR A 3 -22.84 19.37 3.11
N LYS A 4 -22.09 20.07 2.24
CA LYS A 4 -20.63 20.23 2.36
C LYS A 4 -20.21 21.14 3.54
N ALA A 5 -21.00 22.17 3.83
CA ALA A 5 -20.69 23.12 4.90
C ALA A 5 -21.21 22.65 6.26
N SER A 6 -22.21 21.76 6.28
CA SER A 6 -22.74 21.13 7.49
C SER A 6 -21.96 19.90 7.95
N GLY A 7 -21.10 19.32 7.10
CA GLY A 7 -20.36 18.09 7.41
C GLY A 7 -21.17 16.80 7.20
N GLU A 8 -22.31 16.89 6.51
CA GLU A 8 -23.20 15.74 6.22
C GLU A 8 -22.83 15.03 4.91
N ALA A 9 -21.89 15.59 4.15
CA ALA A 9 -21.32 14.95 2.97
C ALA A 9 -20.47 13.75 3.40
N VAL A 10 -20.89 12.55 3.01
CA VAL A 10 -20.14 11.31 3.28
C VAL A 10 -19.13 11.08 2.16
N PHE A 11 -17.85 11.06 2.52
CA PHE A 11 -16.74 10.61 1.68
C PHE A 11 -16.33 9.18 2.05
N VAL A 12 -15.37 8.60 1.33
CA VAL A 12 -14.99 7.19 1.47
C VAL A 12 -14.60 6.84 2.92
N ASP A 13 -13.84 7.69 3.59
CA ASP A 13 -13.38 7.46 4.96
C ASP A 13 -14.46 7.75 6.03
N ASP A 14 -15.58 8.37 5.64
CA ASP A 14 -16.73 8.60 6.52
C ASP A 14 -17.67 7.38 6.56
N MET A 15 -17.44 6.38 5.69
CA MET A 15 -18.23 5.16 5.68
C MET A 15 -18.04 4.39 7.01
N PRO A 16 -19.11 3.79 7.57
CA PRO A 16 -18.97 2.96 8.75
C PRO A 16 -18.02 1.79 8.51
N LYS A 17 -17.15 1.52 9.48
CA LYS A 17 -16.20 0.41 9.40
C LYS A 17 -16.91 -0.93 9.40
N TYR A 18 -16.41 -1.88 8.62
CA TYR A 18 -16.85 -3.26 8.66
C TYR A 18 -16.23 -4.03 9.83
N GLN A 19 -16.93 -5.06 10.28
CA GLN A 19 -16.36 -5.99 11.25
C GLN A 19 -15.16 -6.72 10.62
N HIS A 20 -14.00 -6.64 11.27
CA HIS A 20 -12.72 -7.18 10.78
C HIS A 20 -12.12 -6.45 9.56
N GLU A 21 -12.52 -5.20 9.32
CA GLU A 21 -11.80 -4.32 8.38
C GLU A 21 -10.37 -4.05 8.86
N LEU A 22 -9.43 -4.07 7.92
CA LEU A 22 -8.01 -3.80 8.15
C LEU A 22 -7.61 -2.48 7.48
N TYR A 23 -6.62 -1.82 8.07
CA TYR A 23 -5.92 -0.69 7.48
C TYR A 23 -4.75 -1.18 6.65
N ALA A 24 -4.47 -0.48 5.55
CA ALA A 24 -3.34 -0.80 4.68
C ALA A 24 -2.40 0.40 4.56
N ALA A 25 -1.10 0.13 4.60
CA ALA A 25 -0.06 1.15 4.39
C ALA A 25 1.02 0.61 3.47
N PHE A 26 1.39 1.40 2.45
CA PHE A 26 2.49 1.04 1.56
C PHE A 26 3.83 1.06 2.31
N VAL A 27 4.64 0.05 2.04
CA VAL A 27 6.08 0.09 2.32
C VAL A 27 6.73 0.68 1.08
N ILE A 28 7.45 1.78 1.24
CA ILE A 28 7.99 2.57 0.13
C ILE A 28 9.53 2.58 0.16
N ALA A 29 10.13 2.67 -1.01
CA ALA A 29 11.58 2.78 -1.13
C ALA A 29 12.09 4.15 -0.64
N ASP A 30 13.21 4.15 0.08
CA ASP A 30 13.89 5.35 0.57
C ASP A 30 14.99 5.86 -0.37
N GLN A 31 15.27 5.11 -1.44
CA GLN A 31 16.28 5.43 -2.44
C GLN A 31 15.71 5.24 -3.86
N ALA A 32 16.17 6.04 -4.81
CA ALA A 32 15.82 5.94 -6.23
C ALA A 32 16.93 5.22 -7.02
N SER A 33 16.60 4.65 -8.18
CA SER A 33 17.57 3.98 -9.08
C SER A 33 18.46 2.95 -8.34
N ALA A 34 17.84 2.06 -7.58
CA ALA A 34 18.51 1.06 -6.76
C ALA A 34 18.00 -0.35 -7.07
N THR A 35 18.84 -1.37 -6.88
CA THR A 35 18.44 -2.77 -6.98
C THR A 35 17.95 -3.27 -5.62
N ILE A 36 16.86 -4.05 -5.62
CA ILE A 36 16.32 -4.69 -4.42
C ILE A 36 17.04 -6.02 -4.22
N ASP A 37 17.93 -6.08 -3.24
CA ASP A 37 18.59 -7.34 -2.87
C ASP A 37 17.63 -8.27 -2.12
N SER A 38 16.99 -7.76 -1.06
CA SER A 38 16.00 -8.51 -0.28
C SER A 38 15.01 -7.59 0.44
N ILE A 39 13.86 -8.16 0.82
CA ILE A 39 12.85 -7.52 1.67
C ILE A 39 12.52 -8.50 2.79
N ASP A 40 12.76 -8.10 4.03
CA ASP A 40 12.41 -8.87 5.23
C ASP A 40 11.33 -8.15 6.05
N PRO A 41 10.07 -8.62 6.03
CA PRO A 41 8.98 -8.02 6.79
C PRO A 41 8.87 -8.56 8.23
N SER A 42 9.81 -9.39 8.70
CA SER A 42 9.70 -10.13 9.97
C SER A 42 9.37 -9.26 11.18
N LEU A 43 10.04 -8.11 11.32
CA LEU A 43 9.79 -7.17 12.42
C LEU A 43 8.39 -6.53 12.35
N ALA A 44 7.93 -6.20 11.14
CA ALA A 44 6.58 -5.66 10.95
C ALA A 44 5.52 -6.72 11.31
N LEU A 45 5.69 -7.95 10.84
CA LEU A 45 4.79 -9.07 11.14
C LEU A 45 4.78 -9.47 12.62
N ALA A 46 5.85 -9.18 13.36
CA ALA A 46 5.90 -9.40 14.80
C ALA A 46 5.18 -8.30 15.61
N THR A 47 4.77 -7.20 14.96
CA THR A 47 4.10 -6.08 15.64
C THR A 47 2.64 -6.43 15.93
N PRO A 48 2.14 -6.28 17.17
CA PRO A 48 0.73 -6.55 17.49
C PRO A 48 -0.23 -5.75 16.61
N GLY A 49 -1.22 -6.44 16.05
CA GLY A 49 -2.21 -5.87 15.13
C GLY A 49 -1.85 -6.05 13.65
N VAL A 50 -0.56 -6.12 13.30
CA VAL A 50 -0.17 -6.45 11.92
C VAL A 50 -0.53 -7.89 11.61
N THR A 51 -1.22 -8.09 10.49
CA THR A 51 -1.70 -9.41 10.07
C THR A 51 -0.97 -9.90 8.83
N HIS A 52 -0.62 -9.03 7.89
CA HIS A 52 -0.04 -9.41 6.61
C HIS A 52 0.99 -8.41 6.09
N PHE A 53 1.90 -8.92 5.28
CA PHE A 53 2.72 -8.15 4.34
C PHE A 53 2.58 -8.79 2.96
N PHE A 54 2.31 -7.98 1.94
CA PHE A 54 2.31 -8.42 0.55
C PHE A 54 3.30 -7.61 -0.28
N SER A 55 3.86 -8.26 -1.29
CA SER A 55 4.86 -7.71 -2.21
C SER A 55 4.54 -8.08 -3.66
N ALA A 56 5.43 -7.71 -4.59
CA ALA A 56 5.37 -8.15 -5.98
C ALA A 56 5.28 -9.68 -6.15
N LYS A 57 5.75 -10.47 -5.16
CA LYS A 57 5.72 -11.94 -5.20
C LYS A 57 4.31 -12.53 -4.98
N ASP A 58 3.44 -11.76 -4.34
CA ASP A 58 2.11 -12.21 -3.93
C ASP A 58 1.02 -11.78 -4.93
N ALA A 59 1.36 -10.84 -5.84
CA ALA A 59 0.45 -10.31 -6.83
C ALA A 59 0.26 -11.29 -8.00
N LYS A 60 -1.00 -11.64 -8.30
CA LYS A 60 -1.35 -12.37 -9.55
C LYS A 60 -1.01 -11.55 -10.80
N ASN A 61 -1.21 -10.23 -10.71
CA ASN A 61 -0.80 -9.25 -11.70
C ASN A 61 -0.18 -8.06 -10.94
N ASN A 62 1.10 -7.79 -11.21
CA ASN A 62 1.84 -6.69 -10.60
C ASN A 62 1.88 -5.44 -11.49
N GLU A 63 0.98 -5.33 -12.46
CA GLU A 63 0.84 -4.15 -13.32
C GLU A 63 -0.31 -3.27 -12.85
N PHE A 64 -0.08 -1.95 -12.85
CA PHE A 64 -1.12 -0.96 -12.61
C PHE A 64 -1.85 -0.69 -13.93
N PRO A 65 -3.20 -0.69 -13.97
CA PRO A 65 -3.97 -0.44 -15.18
C PRO A 65 -3.96 1.06 -15.52
N SER A 66 -2.80 1.56 -15.93
CA SER A 66 -2.53 2.94 -16.33
C SER A 66 -1.83 2.95 -17.69
N PRO A 67 -2.11 3.94 -18.56
CA PRO A 67 -1.39 4.10 -19.83
C PRO A 67 0.12 4.31 -19.66
N LEU A 68 0.57 4.62 -18.44
CA LEU A 68 1.97 4.78 -18.10
C LEU A 68 2.67 3.46 -17.68
N TYR A 69 1.96 2.32 -17.67
CA TYR A 69 2.47 0.97 -17.36
C TYR A 69 3.45 0.94 -16.17
N HIS A 70 2.98 1.32 -14.98
CA HIS A 70 3.78 1.19 -13.76
C HIS A 70 3.50 -0.14 -13.06
N LYS A 71 4.51 -0.69 -12.38
CA LYS A 71 4.30 -1.83 -11.49
C LYS A 71 3.51 -1.38 -10.25
N LEU A 72 2.67 -2.25 -9.69
CA LEU A 72 2.01 -2.00 -8.40
C LEU A 72 3.03 -1.95 -7.26
N PHE A 73 3.94 -2.94 -7.25
CA PHE A 73 5.10 -2.97 -6.38
C PHE A 73 6.38 -3.08 -7.22
N ALA A 74 7.42 -2.36 -6.82
CA ALA A 74 8.76 -2.52 -7.36
C ALA A 74 9.18 -3.99 -7.31
N LYS A 75 9.81 -4.44 -8.38
CA LYS A 75 10.32 -5.81 -8.54
C LYS A 75 11.70 -5.74 -9.14
N ASP A 76 12.66 -6.33 -8.44
CA ASP A 76 14.10 -6.38 -8.75
C ASP A 76 14.82 -5.02 -8.64
N GLU A 77 14.17 -3.93 -9.05
CA GLU A 77 14.69 -2.57 -8.99
C GLU A 77 13.64 -1.55 -8.56
N VAL A 78 14.12 -0.46 -7.97
CA VAL A 78 13.40 0.75 -7.64
C VAL A 78 13.82 1.86 -8.60
N LEU A 79 12.85 2.49 -9.23
CA LEU A 79 13.04 3.55 -10.22
C LEU A 79 13.04 4.94 -9.57
N TYR A 80 12.21 5.15 -8.54
CA TYR A 80 12.05 6.45 -7.88
C TYR A 80 11.90 6.33 -6.36
N ASN A 81 12.26 7.39 -5.65
CA ASN A 81 12.06 7.46 -4.21
C ASN A 81 10.56 7.50 -3.90
N GLY A 82 10.14 6.66 -2.95
CA GLY A 82 8.74 6.50 -2.61
C GLY A 82 8.02 5.43 -3.44
N GLU A 83 8.70 4.74 -4.37
CA GLU A 83 8.06 3.63 -5.10
C GLU A 83 7.65 2.51 -4.12
N PRO A 84 6.40 2.04 -4.16
CA PRO A 84 5.94 0.97 -3.29
C PRO A 84 6.73 -0.32 -3.53
N VAL A 85 7.28 -0.93 -2.49
CA VAL A 85 7.94 -2.25 -2.53
C VAL A 85 7.03 -3.36 -1.95
N GLY A 86 5.98 -2.96 -1.25
CA GLY A 86 4.98 -3.84 -0.66
C GLY A 86 3.92 -3.07 0.10
N ILE A 87 3.08 -3.78 0.86
CA ILE A 87 2.00 -3.22 1.66
C ILE A 87 1.83 -4.03 2.95
N ILE A 88 1.58 -3.34 4.05
CA ILE A 88 1.28 -3.93 5.37
C ILE A 88 -0.22 -3.78 5.64
N LEU A 89 -0.83 -4.81 6.25
CA LEU A 89 -2.21 -4.79 6.72
C LEU A 89 -2.27 -4.96 8.24
N ALA A 90 -3.07 -4.14 8.94
CA ALA A 90 -3.24 -4.16 10.40
C ALA A 90 -4.66 -3.82 10.87
#